data_AF-A0A948ELI3-F1
#
_entry.id   AF-A0A948ELI3-F1
#
_cell.length_a   1.000
_cell.length_b   1.000
_cell.length_c   1.000
_cell.angle_alpha   90.00
_cell.angle_beta   90.00
_cell.angle_gamma   90.00
#
_symmetry.space_group_name_H-M   'P 1'
#
loop_
_entity.id
_entity.type
_entity.pdbx_description
1 polymer ?
#
loop_
_entity_poly.entity_id
_entity_poly.type
_entity_poly.pdbx_seq_one_letter_code
_entity_poly.pdbx_strand_id
1 'polypeptide(L)' 'MCLATDGAGCYAAEQLSTPVLAALRAGKELALHFEDSAKRPIDLKFALTGFTAAYDAIN' A
#
# COMPACT_ATOMS: atom_id res chain seq x y z
N MET A 1 6.16 -8.48 5.02
CA MET A 1 7.01 -8.68 6.22
C MET A 1 7.24 -7.31 6.86
N CYS A 2 6.95 -7.16 8.15
CA CYS A 2 7.16 -5.90 8.88
C CYS A 2 8.66 -5.67 9.10
N LEU A 3 9.21 -4.59 8.55
CA LEU A 3 10.65 -4.27 8.66
C LEU A 3 10.98 -3.48 9.93
N ALA A 4 10.09 -2.58 10.35
CA ALA A 4 10.25 -1.78 11.57
C ALA A 4 8.89 -1.47 12.20
N THR A 5 8.86 -1.23 13.51
CA THR A 5 7.64 -0.89 14.26
C THR A 5 7.88 0.32 15.14
N ASP A 6 6.93 1.24 15.19
CA ASP A 6 6.87 2.34 16.16
C ASP A 6 5.47 2.44 16.80
N GLY A 7 5.22 3.50 17.56
CA GLY A 7 3.90 3.75 18.17
C GLY A 7 2.78 4.03 17.17
N ALA A 8 3.08 4.27 15.89
CA ALA A 8 2.12 4.50 14.81
C ALA A 8 1.83 3.23 13.99
N GLY A 9 2.71 2.24 14.01
CA GLY A 9 2.44 0.93 13.42
C GLY A 9 3.68 0.21 12.91
N CYS A 10 3.48 -0.65 11.91
CA CYS A 10 4.54 -1.38 11.23
C CYS A 10 4.79 -0.78 9.84
N TYR A 11 6.07 -0.67 9.47
CA TYR A 11 6.50 -0.25 8.15
C TYR A 11 6.88 -1.47 7.30
N ALA A 12 6.32 -1.54 6.10
CA ALA A 12 6.79 -2.41 5.04
C ALA A 12 7.50 -1.53 4.00
N ALA A 13 8.82 -1.67 3.89
CA ALA A 13 9.59 -1.01 2.85
C ALA A 13 9.71 -1.96 1.65
N GLU A 14 8.81 -1.80 0.70
CA GLU A 14 8.87 -2.49 -0.58
C GLU A 14 8.94 -1.45 -1.70
N GLN A 15 9.93 -1.58 -2.59
CA GLN A 15 9.99 -0.73 -3.76
C GLN A 15 8.87 -1.10 -4.71
N LEU A 16 8.01 -0.13 -5.03
CA LEU A 16 6.97 -0.32 -6.02
C LEU A 16 7.60 -0.44 -7.41
N SER A 17 7.37 -1.57 -8.07
CA SER A 17 7.80 -1.77 -9.44
C SER A 17 6.99 -0.90 -10.41
N THR A 18 7.54 -0.59 -11.58
CA THR A 18 6.86 0.19 -12.63
C THR A 18 5.47 -0.36 -12.99
N PRO A 19 5.26 -1.68 -13.12
CA PRO A 19 3.92 -2.24 -13.36
C PRO A 19 2.93 -1.98 -12.22
N VAL A 20 3.39 -2.07 -10.97
CA VAL A 20 2.54 -1.79 -9.79
C VAL A 20 2.16 -0.32 -9.75
N LEU A 21 3.12 0.57 -10.01
CA LEU A 21 2.85 2.01 -10.09
C LEU A 21 1.84 2.33 -11.21
N ALA A 22 1.98 1.72 -12.38
CA ALA A 22 1.01 1.90 -13.47
C ALA A 22 -0.40 1.42 -13.06
N ALA A 23 -0.49 0.31 -12.33
CA ALA A 23 -1.76 -0.19 -11.79
C ALA A 23 -2.37 0.76 -10.75
N LEU A 24 -1.56 1.36 -9.88
CA LEU A 24 -2.03 2.36 -8.89
C LEU A 24 -2.58 3.62 -9.58
N ARG A 25 -1.96 4.07 -10.66
CA ARG A 25 -2.43 5.25 -11.44
C ARG A 25 -3.76 5.00 -12.17
N ALA A 26 -4.02 3.77 -12.59
CA ALA A 26 -5.23 3.38 -13.32
C ALA A 26 -6.35 2.84 -12.41
N GLY A 27 -6.00 2.40 -11.21
CA GLY A 27 -6.90 1.76 -10.25
C GLY A 27 -7.77 2.74 -9.48
N LYS A 28 -8.76 2.18 -8.76
CA LYS A 28 -9.64 2.93 -7.85
C LYS A 28 -9.44 2.55 -6.38
N GLU A 29 -8.93 1.35 -6.13
CA GLU A 29 -8.73 0.79 -4.80
C GLU A 29 -7.42 -0.01 -4.77
N LEU A 30 -6.65 0.14 -3.70
CA LEU A 30 -5.55 -0.75 -3.33
C LEU A 30 -6.05 -1.65 -2.19
N ALA A 31 -6.09 -2.95 -2.45
CA ALA A 31 -6.40 -3.95 -1.44
C ALA A 31 -5.11 -4.58 -0.92
N LEU A 32 -4.95 -4.63 0.40
CA LEU A 32 -3.88 -5.32 1.09
C LEU A 32 -4.47 -6.51 1.85
N HIS A 33 -3.85 -7.67 1.66
CA HIS A 33 -4.23 -8.93 2.30
C HIS A 33 -3.01 -9.46 3.04
N PHE A 34 -3.12 -9.63 4.35
CA PHE A 34 -2.05 -10.21 5.17
C PHE A 34 -2.62 -10.95 6.37
N GLU A 35 -1.77 -11.72 7.04
CA GLU A 35 -2.12 -12.42 8.26
C GLU A 35 -1.40 -11.78 9.45
N ASP A 36 -2.05 -11.75 10.62
CA ASP A 36 -1.38 -11.42 11.87
C ASP A 36 -0.54 -12.59 12.41
N SER A 37 0.12 -12.39 13.56
CA SER A 37 0.93 -13.42 14.21
C SER A 37 0.14 -14.65 14.66
N ALA A 38 -1.19 -14.55 14.76
CA ALA A 38 -2.10 -15.65 15.08
C ALA A 38 -2.72 -16.28 13.82
N LYS A 39 -2.22 -15.94 12.62
CA LYS A 39 -2.74 -16.38 11.31
C LYS A 39 -4.19 -15.97 11.05
N ARG A 40 -4.63 -14.86 11.64
CA ARG A 40 -5.94 -14.29 11.33
C ARG A 40 -5.81 -13.41 10.09
N PRO A 41 -6.69 -13.58 9.09
CA PRO A 41 -6.66 -12.75 7.90
C PRO A 41 -7.05 -11.31 8.25
N ILE A 42 -6.33 -10.36 7.67
CA ILE A 42 -6.58 -8.93 7.74
C ILE A 42 -6.65 -8.39 6.32
N ASP A 43 -7.80 -7.79 6.00
CA ASP A 43 -8.08 -7.17 4.71
C ASP A 43 -8.19 -5.65 4.89
N LEU A 44 -7.32 -4.90 4.23
CA LEU A 44 -7.37 -3.44 4.20
C LEU A 44 -7.65 -2.96 2.78
N LYS A 45 -8.46 -1.91 2.66
CA LYS A 45 -8.83 -1.29 1.39
C LYS A 45 -8.58 0.20 1.44
N PHE A 46 -7.85 0.71 0.47
CA PHE A 46 -7.52 2.13 0.35
C PHE A 46 -8.08 2.67 -0.94
N ALA A 47 -8.86 3.74 -0.87
CA ALA A 47 -9.29 4.45 -2.06
C ALA A 47 -8.10 5.15 -2.71
N LEU A 48 -7.97 5.04 -4.03
CA LEU A 48 -6.91 5.68 -4.83
C LEU A 48 -7.35 7.02 -5.44
N THR A 49 -8.46 7.59 -4.94
CA THR A 49 -8.93 8.90 -5.39
C THR A 49 -7.86 9.96 -5.17
N GLY A 50 -7.45 10.63 -6.26
CA GLY A 50 -6.42 11.67 -6.22
C GLY A 50 -4.98 11.16 -6.26
N PHE A 51 -4.74 9.84 -6.25
CA PHE A 51 -3.40 9.26 -6.28
C PHE A 51 -2.56 9.76 -7.47
N THR A 52 -3.10 9.69 -8.69
CA THR A 52 -2.39 10.09 -9.90
C THR A 52 -2.00 11.57 -9.88
N ALA A 53 -2.91 12.46 -9.46
CA ALA A 53 -2.63 13.89 -9.37
C ALA A 53 -1.55 14.19 -8.32
N ALA A 54 -1.58 13.52 -7.16
CA ALA A 54 -0.56 13.67 -6.13
C ALA A 54 0.81 13.12 -6.58
N TYR A 55 0.82 11.97 -7.27
CA TYR A 55 2.04 11.36 -7.78
C TYR A 55 2.70 12.21 -8.87
N ASP A 56 1.91 12.77 -9.78
CA ASP A 56 2.41 13.65 -10.85
C ASP A 56 2.94 14.99 -10.30
N ALA A 57 2.55 15.41 -9.09
CA ALA A 57 3.03 16.65 -8.46
C ALA A 57 4.39 16.52 -7.75
N ILE A 58 4.85 15.28 -7.49
CA ILE A 58 6.12 15.00 -6.79
C ILE A 58 7.21 14.43 -7.70
N ASN A 59 6.90 14.25 -8.99
CA ASN A 59 7.86 13.94 -10.06
C ASN A 59 8.10 15.16 -10.94
#